data_AF-A0AAD7KGW3-F1
#
_entry.id   AF-A0AAD7KGW3-F1
#
_cell.length_a   1.000
_cell.length_b   1.000
_cell.length_c   1.000
_cell.angle_alpha   90.00
_cell.angle_beta   90.00
_cell.angle_gamma   90.00
#
_symmetry.space_group_name_H-M   'P 1'
#
loop_
_entity.id
_entity.type
_entity.pdbx_description
1 polymer ?
#
loop_
_entity_poly.entity_id
_entity_poly.type
_entity_poly.pdbx_seq_one_letter_code
_entity_poly.pdbx_strand_id
1 'polypeptide(L)'
;MESPFAQHLDTNYTPSDTEIKWIKSHLLPHILEVSRLDALIQDLSVRRDKTQEYIDAHRALLTPVRRLPPEIVQEIFLACLPTQRNAVMSAQEAPLILTSICASWRALALSTPALWASLHLPL
;
A
#
# COMPACT_ATOMS: atom_id res chain seq x y z
N MET A 1 -29.28 -19.79 -11.12
CA MET A 1 -30.28 -20.20 -10.10
C MET A 1 -31.63 -20.01 -10.72
N GLU A 2 -32.47 -21.04 -10.72
CA GLU A 2 -33.85 -20.91 -11.18
C GLU A 2 -34.66 -20.22 -10.08
N SER A 3 -35.11 -19.00 -10.36
CA SER A 3 -35.99 -18.26 -9.47
C SER A 3 -37.44 -18.64 -9.79
N PRO A 4 -38.27 -18.98 -8.79
CA PRO A 4 -39.70 -19.19 -9.00
C PRO A 4 -40.43 -17.91 -9.47
N PHE A 5 -39.77 -16.76 -9.38
CA PHE A 5 -40.27 -15.47 -9.85
C PHE A 5 -39.57 -14.96 -11.11
N ALA A 6 -38.82 -15.83 -11.81
CA ALA A 6 -38.00 -15.43 -12.97
C ALA A 6 -38.78 -14.63 -14.02
N GLN A 7 -40.04 -15.00 -14.27
CA GLN A 7 -40.93 -14.32 -15.23
C GLN A 7 -41.32 -12.89 -14.83
N HIS A 8 -41.14 -12.51 -13.57
CA HIS A 8 -41.49 -11.19 -13.03
C HIS A 8 -40.28 -10.29 -12.79
N LEU A 9 -39.05 -10.83 -12.91
CA LEU A 9 -37.82 -10.05 -12.82
C LEU A 9 -37.76 -9.04 -13.97
N ASP A 10 -37.22 -7.85 -13.71
CA ASP A 10 -37.09 -6.75 -14.68
C ASP A 10 -38.42 -6.23 -15.26
N THR A 11 -39.54 -6.46 -14.56
CA THR A 11 -40.86 -5.93 -14.92
C THR A 11 -41.42 -4.97 -13.85
N ASN A 12 -42.48 -4.22 -14.19
CA ASN A 12 -43.23 -3.39 -13.24
C ASN A 12 -44.26 -4.19 -12.42
N TYR A 13 -44.10 -5.52 -12.32
CA TYR A 13 -45.01 -6.36 -11.56
C TYR A 13 -44.95 -6.06 -10.06
N THR A 14 -46.11 -5.86 -9.44
CA THR A 14 -46.24 -5.61 -8.00
C THR A 14 -46.67 -6.90 -7.29
N PRO A 15 -45.80 -7.53 -6.48
CA PRO A 15 -46.16 -8.75 -5.75
C PRO A 15 -47.16 -8.46 -4.64
N SER A 16 -48.04 -9.42 -4.38
CA SER A 16 -48.93 -9.44 -3.20
C SER A 16 -48.16 -9.68 -1.89
N ASP A 17 -48.79 -9.40 -0.75
CA ASP A 17 -48.17 -9.62 0.57
C ASP A 17 -47.71 -11.05 0.82
N THR A 18 -48.42 -12.04 0.27
CA THR A 18 -48.06 -13.46 0.35
C THR A 18 -46.83 -13.76 -0.50
N GLU A 19 -46.76 -13.21 -1.72
CA GLU A 19 -45.60 -13.32 -2.60
C GLU A 19 -44.39 -12.61 -2.00
N ILE A 20 -44.56 -11.44 -1.38
CA ILE A 20 -43.48 -10.72 -0.68
C ILE A 20 -42.88 -11.60 0.43
N LYS A 21 -43.71 -12.25 1.25
CA LYS A 21 -43.23 -13.16 2.31
C LYS A 21 -42.46 -14.33 1.71
N TRP A 22 -42.97 -14.90 0.61
CA TRP A 22 -42.31 -16.02 -0.07
C TRP A 22 -40.97 -15.62 -0.68
N ILE A 23 -40.91 -14.48 -1.39
CA ILE A 23 -39.68 -13.90 -1.95
C ILE A 23 -38.65 -13.71 -0.85
N LYS A 24 -39.03 -13.08 0.27
CA LYS A 24 -38.12 -12.87 1.41
C LYS A 24 -37.56 -14.19 1.96
N SER A 25 -38.43 -15.19 2.14
CA SER A 25 -38.00 -16.51 2.60
C SER A 25 -37.07 -17.21 1.60
N HIS A 26 -37.30 -17.03 0.30
CA HIS A 26 -36.48 -17.62 -0.76
C HIS A 26 -35.12 -16.92 -0.88
N LEU A 27 -35.06 -15.60 -0.67
CA LEU A 27 -33.81 -14.84 -0.70
C LEU A 27 -32.95 -15.03 0.55
N LEU A 28 -33.56 -15.33 1.71
CA LEU A 28 -32.85 -15.38 2.98
C LEU A 28 -31.62 -16.32 2.97
N PRO A 29 -31.68 -17.56 2.47
CA PRO A 29 -30.49 -18.43 2.39
C PRO A 29 -29.38 -17.83 1.52
N HIS A 30 -29.72 -17.14 0.44
CA HIS A 30 -28.75 -16.51 -0.46
C HIS A 30 -28.11 -15.27 0.17
N ILE A 31 -28.89 -14.46 0.91
CA ILE A 31 -28.36 -13.33 1.69
C ILE A 31 -27.36 -13.84 2.73
N LEU A 32 -27.72 -14.89 3.46
CA LEU A 32 -26.84 -15.50 4.47
C LEU A 32 -25.57 -16.08 3.84
N GLU A 33 -25.68 -16.70 2.66
CA GLU A 33 -24.51 -17.23 1.95
C GLU A 33 -23.56 -16.12 1.50
N VAL A 34 -24.08 -15.00 0.98
CA VAL A 34 -23.27 -13.82 0.66
C VAL A 34 -22.54 -13.32 1.91
N SER A 35 -23.25 -13.14 3.03
CA SER A 35 -22.62 -12.71 4.29
C SER A 35 -21.55 -13.69 4.79
N ARG A 36 -21.77 -15.01 4.61
CA ARG A 36 -20.79 -16.04 4.97
C ARG A 36 -19.53 -15.94 4.10
N LEU A 37 -19.71 -15.75 2.79
CA LEU A 37 -18.60 -15.59 1.86
C LEU A 37 -17.82 -14.30 2.12
N ASP A 38 -18.49 -13.21 2.43
CA ASP A 38 -17.85 -11.94 2.79
C ASP A 38 -16.97 -12.09 4.04
N ALA A 39 -17.47 -12.78 5.07
CA ALA A 39 -16.69 -13.07 6.27
C ALA A 39 -15.46 -13.93 5.97
N LEU A 40 -15.59 -14.92 5.09
CA LEU A 40 -14.47 -15.76 4.66
C LEU A 40 -13.43 -14.98 3.86
N ILE A 41 -13.87 -14.12 2.93
CA ILE A 41 -12.98 -13.23 2.16
C ILE A 41 -12.20 -12.32 3.10
N GLN A 42 -12.87 -11.78 4.12
CA GLN A 42 -12.23 -10.92 5.11
C GLN A 42 -11.14 -11.67 5.90
N ASP A 43 -11.44 -12.86 6.45
CA ASP A 43 -10.44 -13.67 7.17
C ASP A 43 -9.24 -14.03 6.28
N LEU A 44 -9.50 -14.49 5.06
CA LEU A 44 -8.46 -14.85 4.11
C LEU A 44 -7.60 -13.65 3.72
N SER A 45 -8.19 -12.46 3.55
CA SER A 45 -7.42 -11.24 3.27
C SER A 45 -6.49 -10.90 4.42
N VAL A 46 -6.97 -10.94 5.67
CA VAL A 46 -6.16 -10.67 6.86
C VAL A 46 -4.97 -11.63 6.93
N ARG A 47 -5.20 -12.92 6.70
CA ARG A 47 -4.13 -13.94 6.70
C ARG A 47 -3.13 -13.73 5.57
N ARG A 48 -3.62 -13.34 4.39
CA ARG A 48 -2.78 -12.98 3.23
C ARG A 48 -1.91 -11.77 3.55
N ASP A 49 -2.49 -10.72 4.11
CA ASP A 49 -1.77 -9.48 4.47
C ASP A 49 -0.65 -9.76 5.48
N LYS A 50 -0.94 -10.53 6.52
CA LYS A 50 0.08 -10.93 7.51
C LYS A 50 1.23 -11.75 6.90
N THR A 51 0.89 -12.66 5.99
CA THR A 51 1.89 -13.47 5.30
C THR A 51 2.73 -12.61 4.35
N GLN A 52 2.09 -11.66 3.67
CA GLN A 52 2.74 -10.73 2.77
C GLN A 52 3.71 -9.82 3.53
N GLU A 53 3.30 -9.29 4.68
CA GLU A 53 4.17 -8.49 5.56
C GLU A 53 5.42 -9.28 6.00
N TYR A 54 5.24 -10.55 6.38
CA TYR A 54 6.37 -11.43 6.72
C TYR A 54 7.33 -11.59 5.52
N ILE A 55 6.81 -11.84 4.32
CA ILE A 55 7.62 -11.97 3.10
C ILE A 55 8.39 -10.67 2.82
N ASP A 56 7.72 -9.53 2.89
CA ASP A 56 8.31 -8.23 2.55
C ASP A 56 9.39 -7.84 3.55
N ALA A 57 9.19 -8.11 4.84
CA ALA A 57 10.22 -7.93 5.86
C ALA A 57 11.49 -8.73 5.53
N HIS A 58 11.35 -10.00 5.11
CA HIS A 58 12.49 -10.84 4.75
C HIS A 58 13.14 -10.43 3.43
N ARG A 59 12.35 -10.06 2.42
CA ARG A 59 12.87 -9.49 1.17
C ARG A 59 13.68 -8.22 1.41
N ALA A 60 13.22 -7.37 2.33
CA ALA A 60 13.94 -6.17 2.73
C ALA A 60 15.34 -6.50 3.29
N LEU A 61 15.51 -7.61 4.03
CA LEU A 61 16.83 -8.08 4.51
C LEU A 61 17.77 -8.48 3.36
N LEU A 62 17.21 -8.97 2.26
CA LEU A 62 17.95 -9.44 1.09
C LEU A 62 18.30 -8.32 0.10
N THR A 63 17.83 -7.10 0.33
CA THR A 63 18.12 -5.97 -0.57
C THR A 63 19.63 -5.72 -0.69
N PRO A 64 20.17 -5.58 -1.91
CA PRO A 64 21.61 -5.39 -2.13
C PRO A 64 22.17 -4.17 -1.40
N VAL A 65 21.34 -3.14 -1.23
CA VAL A 65 21.69 -1.87 -0.59
C VAL A 65 22.21 -2.04 0.84
N ARG A 66 21.77 -3.08 1.56
CA ARG A 66 22.25 -3.39 2.92
C ARG A 66 23.66 -3.99 2.96
N ARG A 67 24.18 -4.43 1.81
CA ARG A 67 25.52 -5.02 1.67
C ARG A 67 26.51 -4.06 1.01
N LEU A 68 26.05 -2.89 0.56
CA LEU A 68 26.94 -1.90 -0.02
C LEU A 68 27.88 -1.37 1.07
N PRO A 69 29.19 -1.27 0.79
CA PRO A 69 30.10 -0.54 1.65
C PRO A 69 29.60 0.91 1.84
N PRO A 70 29.79 1.52 3.02
CA PRO A 70 29.39 2.90 3.29
C PRO A 70 29.88 3.89 2.23
N GLU A 71 31.08 3.69 1.71
CA GLU A 71 31.72 4.54 0.70
C GLU A 71 30.92 4.54 -0.61
N ILE A 72 30.43 3.37 -1.03
CA ILE A 72 29.61 3.25 -2.25
C ILE A 72 28.26 3.94 -2.05
N VAL A 73 27.67 3.85 -0.85
CA VAL A 73 26.41 4.55 -0.55
C VAL A 73 26.62 6.06 -0.53
N GLN A 74 27.76 6.54 -0.03
CA GLN A 74 28.13 7.97 -0.07
C GLN A 74 28.28 8.48 -1.51
N GLU A 75 28.96 7.72 -2.38
CA GLU A 75 29.08 8.08 -3.81
C GLU A 75 27.71 8.16 -4.49
N ILE A 76 26.80 7.21 -4.19
CA ILE A 76 25.41 7.27 -4.67
C ILE A 76 24.71 8.52 -4.15
N PHE A 77 24.87 8.87 -2.86
CA PHE A 77 24.26 10.06 -2.27
C PHE A 77 24.74 11.34 -2.97
N LEU A 78 26.04 11.44 -3.27
CA LEU A 78 26.62 12.57 -3.97
C LEU A 78 26.08 12.68 -5.40
N ALA A 79 25.90 11.54 -6.08
CA ALA A 79 25.30 11.48 -7.41
C ALA A 79 23.81 11.86 -7.43
N CYS A 80 23.12 11.85 -6.27
CA CYS A 80 21.73 12.31 -6.14
C CYS A 80 21.59 13.83 -5.97
N LEU A 81 22.68 14.58 -5.78
CA LEU A 81 22.63 16.04 -5.66
C LEU A 81 22.22 16.68 -7.00
N PRO A 82 21.52 17.82 -6.99
CA PRO A 82 21.22 18.55 -8.21
C PRO A 82 22.51 19.01 -8.90
N THR A 83 22.60 18.79 -10.21
CA THR A 83 23.80 19.11 -11.00
C THR A 83 23.81 20.53 -11.56
N GLN A 84 22.63 21.12 -11.78
CA GLN A 84 22.48 22.43 -12.44
C GLN A 84 22.30 23.59 -11.48
N ARG A 85 22.06 23.32 -10.21
CA ARG A 85 21.79 24.32 -9.17
C ARG A 85 22.23 23.80 -7.80
N ASN A 86 22.31 24.70 -6.83
CA ASN A 86 22.46 24.29 -5.44
C ASN A 86 21.23 23.51 -4.96
N ALA A 87 21.48 22.59 -4.03
CA ALA A 87 20.42 21.84 -3.37
C ALA A 87 19.54 22.80 -2.56
N VAL A 88 18.23 22.66 -2.66
CA VAL A 88 17.31 23.42 -1.82
C VAL A 88 17.08 22.66 -0.52
N MET A 89 16.93 23.38 0.60
CA MET A 89 16.57 22.79 1.88
C MET A 89 15.12 22.26 1.90
N SER A 90 14.86 21.17 1.18
CA SER A 90 13.55 20.53 1.01
C SER A 90 13.60 19.06 1.42
N ALA A 91 12.57 18.59 2.13
CA ALA A 91 12.43 17.16 2.47
C ALA A 91 12.20 16.25 1.25
N GLN A 92 11.92 16.84 0.07
CA GLN A 92 11.68 16.14 -1.19
C GLN A 92 12.93 16.06 -2.08
N GLU A 93 14.07 16.60 -1.64
CA GLU A 93 15.29 16.69 -2.45
C GLU A 93 16.54 16.27 -1.65
N ALA A 94 17.56 15.76 -2.34
CA ALA A 94 18.87 15.54 -1.73
C ALA A 94 19.53 16.88 -1.36
N PRO A 95 20.25 16.96 -0.23
CA PRO A 95 20.64 15.83 0.64
C PRO A 95 19.58 15.43 1.68
N LEU A 96 18.54 16.25 1.91
CA LEU A 96 17.58 16.05 3.01
C LEU A 96 16.73 14.79 2.88
N ILE A 97 16.25 14.46 1.68
CA ILE A 97 15.46 13.23 1.44
C ILE A 97 16.27 11.97 1.79
N LEU A 98 17.60 11.99 1.64
CA LEU A 98 18.46 10.85 1.96
C LEU A 98 18.49 10.58 3.47
N THR A 99 18.22 11.59 4.28
CA THR A 99 18.12 11.47 5.74
C THR A 99 16.79 10.88 6.21
N SER A 100 15.79 10.69 5.35
CA SER A 100 14.46 10.19 5.74
C SER A 100 14.25 8.69 5.46
N ILE A 101 15.20 8.04 4.78
CA ILE A 101 15.05 6.66 4.29
C ILE A 101 15.14 5.62 5.41
N CYS A 102 16.24 5.63 6.18
CA CYS A 102 16.40 4.77 7.35
C CYS A 102 17.44 5.34 8.33
N ALA A 103 17.58 4.75 9.52
CA ALA A 103 18.52 5.22 10.54
C ALA A 103 19.99 5.16 10.08
N SER A 104 20.38 4.10 9.37
CA SER A 104 21.74 3.94 8.84
C SER A 104 22.06 4.99 7.76
N TRP A 105 21.13 5.20 6.82
CA TRP A 105 21.28 6.20 5.76
C TRP A 105 21.31 7.62 6.31
N ARG A 106 20.49 7.93 7.32
CA ARG A 106 20.54 9.20 8.04
C ARG A 106 21.89 9.44 8.69
N ALA A 107 22.39 8.47 9.45
CA ALA A 107 23.71 8.59 10.09
C ALA A 107 24.80 8.82 9.05
N LEU A 108 24.76 8.06 7.95
CA LEU A 108 25.73 8.18 6.87
C LEU A 108 25.66 9.55 6.19
N ALA A 109 24.47 10.00 5.77
CA ALA A 109 24.27 11.29 5.12
C ALA A 109 24.73 12.47 6.00
N LEU A 110 24.41 12.43 7.30
CA LEU A 110 24.87 13.46 8.26
C LEU A 110 26.38 13.42 8.48
N SER A 111 27.00 12.24 8.38
CA SER A 111 28.46 12.05 8.52
C SER A 111 29.26 12.33 7.23
N THR A 112 28.60 12.75 6.14
CA THR A 112 29.24 13.02 4.84
C THR A 112 29.19 14.51 4.51
N PRO A 113 30.20 15.32 4.91
CA PRO A 113 30.19 16.77 4.73
C PRO A 113 30.00 17.24 3.29
N ALA A 114 30.50 16.47 2.31
CA ALA A 114 30.39 16.79 0.89
C ALA A 114 28.93 16.93 0.41
N LEU A 115 27.97 16.24 1.04
CA LEU A 115 26.55 16.36 0.73
C LEU A 115 25.96 17.74 1.08
N TRP A 116 26.58 18.43 2.02
CA TRP A 116 26.08 19.68 2.60
C TRP A 116 26.87 20.90 2.12
N ALA A 117 27.86 20.70 1.25
CA ALA A 117 28.76 21.76 0.78
C ALA A 117 28.06 22.84 -0.07
N SER A 118 26.92 22.52 -0.70
CA SER A 118 26.19 23.40 -1.61
C SER A 118 24.68 23.41 -1.33
N LEU A 119 24.31 23.69 -0.07
CA LEU A 119 22.91 23.83 0.35
C LEU A 119 22.46 25.29 0.34
N HIS A 120 21.38 25.57 -0.38
CA HIS A 120 20.72 26.87 -0.42
C HIS A 120 19.56 26.90 0.59
N LEU A 121 19.61 27.89 1.49
CA LEU A 121 18.51 28.23 2.37
C LEU A 121 17.62 29.24 1.64
N PRO A 122 16.37 28.89 1.26
CA PRO A 122 15.44 29.86 0.72
C PRO A 122 15.13 30.88 1.83
N LEU A 123 15.48 32.14 1.59
CA LEU A 123 15.10 33.29 2.42
C LEU A 123 13.70 33.79 2.04
#